data_AF-A0A8H7NG77-F1
#
_entry.id   AF-A0A8H7NG77-F1
#
_cell.length_a   1.000
_cell.length_b   1.000
_cell.length_c   1.000
_cell.angle_alpha   90.00
_cell.angle_beta   90.00
_cell.angle_gamma   90.00
#
_symmetry.space_group_name_H-M   'P 1'
#
loop_
_entity.id
_entity.type
_entity.pdbx_description
1 polymer ?
#
loop_
_entity_poly.entity_id
_entity_poly.type
_entity_poly.pdbx_seq_one_letter_code
_entity_poly.pdbx_strand_id
1 'polypeptide(L)'
;MEKYFGTILQLTYTKLQGNVADSLKLRFARFFHLVAARLDAGYGADYFIKQSNQVDERAFAQVYPPFVLSETEKLARPVDRKLAVVSLTKTLCDSQVFAEKFVKGWGNSCRILLSLLANPPTVGAGAGDDIITEADVDDIGFGMSFTALNTCKPLARDDFPEVANVTTWVKEYMAAANQRHNGAIANFIGQRLQPEEQQVIAQYIS
;
A
#
# COMPACT_ATOMS: atom_id res chain seq x y z
N MET A 1 -10.89 15.93 7.09
CA MET A 1 -9.50 15.43 6.93
C MET A 1 -8.63 16.38 6.11
N GLU A 2 -9.12 16.90 4.98
CA GLU A 2 -8.31 17.72 4.04
C GLU A 2 -7.48 18.84 4.69
N LYS A 3 -8.06 19.59 5.64
CA LYS A 3 -7.36 20.71 6.32
C LYS A 3 -6.05 20.32 7.01
N TYR A 4 -5.92 19.08 7.48
CA TYR A 4 -4.80 18.65 8.33
C TYR A 4 -3.93 17.58 7.66
N PHE A 5 -4.38 17.00 6.55
CA PHE A 5 -3.68 15.89 5.92
C PHE A 5 -2.30 16.29 5.40
N GLY A 6 -2.17 17.47 4.76
CA GLY A 6 -0.87 18.03 4.37
C GLY A 6 0.09 18.19 5.56
N THR A 7 -0.38 18.67 6.71
CA THR A 7 0.43 18.76 7.93
C THR A 7 0.83 17.39 8.46
N ILE A 8 -0.07 16.40 8.43
CA ILE A 8 0.26 15.01 8.82
C ILE A 8 1.36 14.45 7.91
N LEU A 9 1.27 14.68 6.60
CA LEU A 9 2.31 14.27 5.66
C LEU A 9 3.63 14.98 5.92
N GLN A 10 3.61 16.30 6.14
CA GLN A 10 4.82 17.06 6.47
C GLN A 10 5.53 16.47 7.69
N LEU A 11 4.80 16.28 8.80
CA LEU A 11 5.36 15.71 10.03
C LEU A 11 5.89 14.28 9.83
N THR A 12 5.15 13.48 9.06
CA THR A 12 5.54 12.09 8.75
C THR A 12 6.82 12.08 7.90
N TYR A 13 6.90 12.92 6.87
CA TYR A 13 8.07 13.02 5.99
C TYR A 13 9.30 13.54 6.75
N THR A 14 9.13 14.54 7.61
CA THR A 14 10.21 14.99 8.50
C THR A 14 10.70 13.86 9.39
N LYS A 15 9.80 13.03 9.94
CA LYS A 15 10.23 11.86 10.73
C LYS A 15 10.94 10.80 9.89
N LEU A 16 10.62 10.67 8.61
CA LEU A 16 11.30 9.74 7.69
C LEU A 16 12.67 10.25 7.23
N GLN A 17 12.98 11.52 7.43
CA GLN A 17 14.30 12.09 7.13
C GLN A 17 15.29 11.72 8.24
N GLY A 18 16.18 10.75 7.98
CA GLY A 18 17.24 10.32 8.90
C GLY A 18 17.43 8.81 8.93
N ASN A 19 18.18 8.32 9.92
CA ASN A 19 18.27 6.89 10.19
C ASN A 19 17.06 6.45 11.02
N VAL A 20 15.99 6.02 10.35
CA VAL A 20 14.74 5.64 10.98
C VAL A 20 14.63 4.12 11.14
N ALA A 21 14.00 3.69 12.24
CA ALA A 21 13.69 2.30 12.49
C ALA A 21 12.86 1.69 11.35
N ASP A 22 13.12 0.43 11.02
CA ASP A 22 12.44 -0.27 9.92
C ASP A 22 10.93 -0.36 10.14
N SER A 23 10.46 -0.43 11.38
CA SER A 23 9.03 -0.39 11.64
C SER A 23 8.35 0.91 11.28
N LEU A 24 9.03 2.05 11.39
CA LEU A 24 8.45 3.31 10.94
C LEU A 24 8.27 3.30 9.42
N LYS A 25 9.22 2.71 8.69
CA LYS A 25 9.15 2.55 7.22
C LYS A 25 7.99 1.63 6.85
N LEU A 26 7.87 0.47 7.50
CA LEU A 26 6.75 -0.46 7.32
C LEU A 26 5.39 0.18 7.64
N ARG A 27 5.30 0.93 8.75
CA ARG A 27 4.08 1.65 9.13
C ARG A 27 3.72 2.73 8.13
N PHE A 28 4.72 3.40 7.54
CA PHE A 28 4.50 4.36 6.47
C PHE A 28 4.00 3.69 5.18
N ALA A 29 4.59 2.58 4.76
CA ALA A 29 4.11 1.80 3.61
C ALA A 29 2.63 1.41 3.81
N ARG A 30 2.30 0.86 4.98
CA ARG A 30 0.93 0.52 5.36
C ARG A 30 0.00 1.74 5.35
N PHE A 31 0.46 2.89 5.86
CA PHE A 31 -0.31 4.13 5.85
C PHE A 31 -0.61 4.61 4.43
N PHE A 32 0.37 4.61 3.53
CA PHE A 32 0.14 4.88 2.11
C PHE A 32 -0.91 3.93 1.53
N HIS A 33 -0.76 2.63 1.74
CA HIS A 33 -1.69 1.65 1.18
C HIS A 33 -3.13 1.83 1.70
N LEU A 34 -3.29 2.14 2.99
CA LEU A 34 -4.58 2.42 3.58
C LEU A 34 -5.27 3.61 2.90
N VAL A 35 -4.55 4.71 2.68
CA VAL A 35 -5.12 5.91 2.03
C VAL A 35 -5.37 5.67 0.55
N ALA A 36 -4.43 5.02 -0.14
CA ALA A 36 -4.52 4.76 -1.57
C ALA A 36 -5.64 3.76 -1.93
N ALA A 37 -6.00 2.85 -1.03
CA ALA A 37 -7.05 1.86 -1.26
C ALA A 37 -8.49 2.39 -1.08
N ARG A 38 -8.66 3.58 -0.46
CA ARG A 38 -9.97 4.13 -0.03
C ARG A 38 -10.57 5.13 -1.02
N LEU A 39 -10.74 4.69 -2.27
CA LEU A 39 -11.38 5.50 -3.32
C LEU A 39 -12.84 5.85 -2.99
N ASP A 40 -13.54 4.95 -2.29
CA ASP A 40 -14.91 5.10 -1.80
C ASP A 40 -15.08 6.26 -0.81
N ALA A 41 -14.03 6.61 -0.07
CA ALA A 41 -14.00 7.74 0.85
C ALA A 41 -13.48 9.04 0.21
N GLY A 42 -13.28 9.06 -1.12
CA GLY A 42 -12.67 10.19 -1.83
C GLY A 42 -11.17 10.34 -1.64
N TYR A 43 -10.50 9.29 -1.14
CA TYR A 43 -9.03 9.22 -1.08
C TYR A 43 -8.47 8.56 -2.35
N GLY A 44 -7.33 7.88 -2.25
CA GLY A 44 -6.61 7.32 -3.38
C GLY A 44 -5.18 7.83 -3.51
N ALA A 45 -4.43 7.24 -4.44
CA ALA A 45 -3.08 7.67 -4.72
C ALA A 45 -3.02 9.11 -5.26
N ASP A 46 -3.94 9.51 -6.15
CA ASP A 46 -4.03 10.89 -6.63
C ASP A 46 -4.30 11.89 -5.50
N TYR A 47 -5.16 11.52 -4.52
CA TYR A 47 -5.37 12.32 -3.32
C TYR A 47 -4.08 12.45 -2.49
N PHE A 48 -3.41 11.33 -2.23
CA PHE A 48 -2.16 11.31 -1.46
C PHE A 48 -1.06 12.15 -2.13
N ILE A 49 -0.92 12.06 -3.46
CA ILE A 49 0.00 12.86 -4.26
C ILE A 49 -0.37 14.34 -4.17
N LYS A 50 -1.64 14.69 -4.34
CA LYS A 50 -2.12 16.09 -4.23
C LYS A 50 -1.77 16.69 -2.87
N GLN A 51 -1.98 15.94 -1.79
CA GLN A 51 -1.63 16.40 -0.44
C GLN A 51 -0.13 16.47 -0.23
N SER A 52 0.64 15.53 -0.79
CA SER A 52 2.11 15.55 -0.74
C SER A 52 2.67 16.80 -1.43
N ASN A 53 2.09 17.19 -2.56
CA ASN A 53 2.50 18.38 -3.32
C ASN A 53 2.28 19.69 -2.55
N GLN A 54 1.44 19.70 -1.50
CA GLN A 54 1.31 20.86 -0.61
C GLN A 54 2.50 21.00 0.35
N VAL A 55 3.21 19.91 0.62
CA VAL A 55 4.44 19.92 1.42
C VAL A 55 5.61 20.37 0.56
N ASP A 56 5.81 19.68 -0.56
CA ASP A 56 6.76 20.04 -1.63
C ASP A 56 6.35 19.28 -2.91
N GLU A 57 6.51 19.89 -4.08
CA GLU A 57 6.08 19.28 -5.36
C GLU A 57 6.77 17.93 -5.65
N ARG A 58 7.96 17.71 -5.10
CA ARG A 58 8.74 16.48 -5.27
C ARG A 58 8.66 15.55 -4.05
N ALA A 59 7.93 15.92 -3.00
CA ALA A 59 7.86 15.14 -1.76
C ALA A 59 7.45 13.69 -2.00
N PHE A 60 6.38 13.46 -2.79
CA PHE A 60 5.93 12.11 -3.09
C PHE A 60 7.00 11.28 -3.83
N ALA A 61 7.71 11.89 -4.78
CA ALA A 61 8.76 11.23 -5.54
C ALA A 61 9.95 10.79 -4.66
N GLN A 62 10.20 11.52 -3.58
CA GLN A 62 11.29 11.24 -2.64
C GLN A 62 10.93 10.12 -1.66
N VAL A 63 9.66 9.99 -1.28
CA VAL A 63 9.24 9.01 -0.27
C VAL A 63 8.70 7.71 -0.86
N TYR A 64 8.10 7.76 -2.05
CA TYR A 64 7.44 6.60 -2.63
C TYR A 64 8.40 5.44 -2.93
N PRO A 65 9.53 5.63 -3.63
CA PRO A 65 10.45 4.53 -3.89
C PRO A 65 11.07 3.91 -2.62
N PRO A 66 11.71 4.67 -1.71
CA PRO A 66 12.43 4.07 -0.59
C PRO A 66 11.54 3.59 0.55
N PHE A 67 10.30 4.09 0.67
CA PHE A 67 9.45 3.74 1.81
C PHE A 67 8.14 3.04 1.45
N VAL A 68 7.65 3.15 0.20
CA VAL A 68 6.52 2.34 -0.25
C VAL A 68 7.03 1.15 -1.04
N LEU A 69 7.71 1.38 -2.18
CA LEU A 69 8.14 0.29 -3.05
C LEU A 69 9.10 -0.67 -2.33
N SER A 70 10.15 -0.16 -1.67
CA SER A 70 11.13 -1.00 -1.00
C SER A 70 10.61 -1.76 0.23
N GLU A 71 9.48 -1.35 0.79
CA GLU A 71 8.98 -1.87 2.07
C GLU A 71 7.70 -2.71 1.92
N THR A 72 6.99 -2.58 0.80
CA THR A 72 5.70 -3.27 0.58
C THR A 72 5.82 -4.79 0.69
N GLU A 73 6.85 -5.39 0.10
CA GLU A 73 7.05 -6.85 0.13
C GLU A 73 7.47 -7.37 1.50
N LYS A 74 7.93 -6.49 2.40
CA LYS A 74 8.33 -6.82 3.77
C LYS A 74 7.16 -6.83 4.75
N LEU A 75 5.95 -6.46 4.32
CA LEU A 75 4.76 -6.54 5.15
C LEU A 75 4.51 -8.00 5.56
N ALA A 76 4.68 -8.31 6.84
CA ALA A 76 4.53 -9.69 7.34
C ALA A 76 3.06 -10.11 7.47
N ARG A 77 2.20 -9.21 7.99
CA ARG A 77 0.82 -9.55 8.34
C ARG A 77 -0.03 -9.79 7.09
N PRO A 78 -0.78 -10.91 7.00
CA PRO A 78 -1.63 -11.19 5.84
C PRO A 78 -2.63 -10.08 5.52
N VAL A 79 -3.22 -9.44 6.53
CA VAL A 79 -4.14 -8.30 6.36
C VAL A 79 -3.47 -7.07 5.72
N ASP A 80 -2.21 -6.82 6.04
CA ASP A 80 -1.45 -5.70 5.48
C ASP A 80 -1.01 -6.00 4.04
N ARG A 81 -0.61 -7.25 3.77
CA ARG A 81 -0.31 -7.70 2.40
C ARG A 81 -1.55 -7.64 1.51
N LYS A 82 -2.72 -8.06 2.01
CA LYS A 82 -4.01 -7.93 1.32
C LYS A 82 -4.32 -6.46 1.04
N LEU A 83 -4.17 -5.58 2.04
CA LEU A 83 -4.32 -4.14 1.87
C LEU A 83 -3.40 -3.58 0.78
N ALA A 84 -2.14 -4.00 0.76
CA ALA A 84 -1.17 -3.59 -0.25
C ALA A 84 -1.59 -4.02 -1.66
N VAL A 85 -2.09 -5.26 -1.84
CA VAL A 85 -2.62 -5.71 -3.13
C VAL A 85 -3.80 -4.84 -3.58
N VAL A 86 -4.80 -4.63 -2.73
CA VAL A 86 -5.97 -3.78 -3.05
C VAL A 86 -5.54 -2.36 -3.41
N SER A 87 -4.63 -1.78 -2.62
CA SER A 87 -4.07 -0.46 -2.84
C SER A 87 -3.33 -0.33 -4.16
N LEU A 88 -2.43 -1.27 -4.49
CA LEU A 88 -1.65 -1.24 -5.72
C LEU A 88 -2.54 -1.43 -6.93
N THR A 89 -3.51 -2.36 -6.89
CA THR A 89 -4.47 -2.56 -7.98
C THR A 89 -5.25 -1.27 -8.27
N LYS A 90 -5.83 -0.63 -7.24
CA LYS A 90 -6.55 0.64 -7.39
C LYS A 90 -5.63 1.78 -7.87
N THR A 91 -4.40 1.83 -7.37
CA THR A 91 -3.40 2.84 -7.79
C THR A 91 -3.04 2.68 -9.27
N LEU A 92 -2.82 1.45 -9.74
CA LEU A 92 -2.46 1.17 -11.13
C LEU A 92 -3.62 1.41 -12.11
N CYS A 93 -4.86 1.18 -11.64
CA CYS A 93 -6.06 1.23 -12.46
C CYS A 93 -6.73 2.60 -12.53
N ASP A 94 -6.78 3.33 -11.41
CA ASP A 94 -7.66 4.50 -11.27
C ASP A 94 -6.90 5.82 -11.05
N SER A 95 -5.60 5.76 -10.73
CA SER A 95 -4.80 6.94 -10.41
C SER A 95 -4.21 7.56 -11.69
N GLN A 96 -4.83 8.64 -12.17
CA GLN A 96 -4.39 9.32 -13.40
C GLN A 96 -3.06 10.06 -13.17
N VAL A 97 -2.94 10.80 -12.06
CA VAL A 97 -1.73 11.55 -11.74
C VAL A 97 -0.55 10.59 -11.56
N PHE A 98 -0.77 9.46 -10.90
CA PHE A 98 0.27 8.45 -10.76
C PHE A 98 0.70 7.86 -12.09
N ALA A 99 -0.25 7.46 -12.94
CA ALA A 99 0.02 6.88 -14.24
C ALA A 99 0.76 7.83 -15.19
N GLU A 100 0.48 9.13 -15.14
CA GLU A 100 1.09 10.13 -16.03
C GLU A 100 2.44 10.61 -15.52
N LYS A 101 2.56 10.97 -14.23
CA LYS A 101 3.77 11.61 -13.69
C LYS A 101 4.82 10.61 -13.23
N PHE A 102 4.43 9.38 -12.87
CA PHE A 102 5.32 8.41 -12.22
C PHE A 102 5.46 7.13 -13.05
N VAL A 103 5.79 7.23 -14.33
CA VAL A 103 5.88 6.08 -15.27
C VAL A 103 6.73 4.93 -14.73
N LYS A 104 7.93 5.21 -14.20
CA LYS A 104 8.80 4.20 -13.57
C LYS A 104 8.18 3.63 -12.28
N GLY A 105 7.57 4.50 -11.47
CA GLY A 105 6.84 4.11 -10.26
C GLY A 105 5.70 3.17 -10.58
N TRP A 106 4.92 3.44 -11.63
CA TRP A 106 3.84 2.60 -12.12
C TRP A 106 4.35 1.19 -12.50
N GLY A 107 5.41 1.10 -13.29
CA GLY A 107 6.01 -0.19 -13.66
C GLY A 107 6.48 -0.99 -12.44
N ASN A 108 7.17 -0.34 -11.49
CA ASN A 108 7.65 -1.01 -10.27
C ASN A 108 6.51 -1.41 -9.32
N SER A 109 5.46 -0.61 -9.23
CA SER A 109 4.25 -0.93 -8.45
C SER A 109 3.55 -2.16 -8.99
N CYS A 110 3.51 -2.27 -10.32
CA CYS A 110 2.96 -3.42 -11.02
C CYS A 110 3.80 -4.69 -10.77
N ARG A 111 5.13 -4.59 -10.79
CA ARG A 111 6.03 -5.70 -10.43
C ARG A 111 5.78 -6.21 -9.01
N ILE A 112 5.68 -5.29 -8.04
CA ILE A 112 5.38 -5.65 -6.65
C ILE A 112 4.00 -6.31 -6.54
N LEU A 113 2.98 -5.78 -7.24
CA LEU A 113 1.67 -6.41 -7.29
C LEU A 113 1.75 -7.86 -7.79
N LEU A 114 2.48 -8.10 -8.89
CA LEU A 114 2.68 -9.44 -9.44
C LEU A 114 3.43 -10.36 -8.46
N SER A 115 4.46 -9.85 -7.77
CA SER A 115 5.19 -10.58 -6.72
C SER A 115 4.28 -10.98 -5.55
N LEU A 116 3.44 -10.06 -5.08
CA LEU A 116 2.45 -10.35 -4.03
C LEU A 116 1.40 -11.36 -4.49
N LEU A 117 1.01 -11.35 -5.77
CA LEU A 117 0.05 -12.30 -6.33
C LEU A 117 0.65 -13.68 -6.64
N ALA A 118 1.97 -13.78 -6.80
CA ALA A 118 2.65 -15.07 -6.90
C ALA A 118 2.55 -15.87 -5.59
N ASN A 119 2.47 -15.18 -4.44
CA ASN A 119 2.22 -15.76 -3.13
C ASN A 119 1.04 -15.03 -2.46
N PRO A 120 -0.20 -15.26 -2.94
CA PRO A 120 -1.34 -14.42 -2.59
C PRO A 120 -1.63 -14.49 -1.08
N PRO A 121 -1.88 -13.33 -0.43
CA PRO A 121 -2.13 -13.31 1.01
C PRO A 121 -3.46 -13.98 1.34
N THR A 122 -3.42 -14.95 2.23
CA THR A 122 -4.61 -15.61 2.78
C THR A 122 -4.92 -15.03 4.15
N VAL A 123 -5.98 -14.24 4.25
CA VAL A 123 -6.48 -13.74 5.54
C VAL A 123 -7.43 -14.79 6.10
N GLY A 124 -6.96 -15.57 7.08
CA GLY A 124 -7.82 -16.46 7.85
C GLY A 124 -8.70 -15.67 8.83
N ALA A 125 -9.90 -16.16 9.13
CA ALA A 125 -10.83 -15.57 10.10
C ALA A 125 -10.42 -15.78 11.59
N GLY A 126 -9.20 -16.25 11.85
CA GLY A 126 -8.69 -16.55 13.18
C GLY A 126 -7.69 -15.50 13.65
N ALA A 127 -7.65 -15.28 14.96
CA ALA A 127 -6.69 -14.40 15.63
C ALA A 127 -5.25 -14.75 15.23
N GLY A 128 -4.72 -14.05 14.24
CA GLY A 128 -3.32 -14.12 13.85
C GLY A 128 -2.49 -13.50 14.97
N ASP A 129 -1.75 -14.35 15.66
CA ASP A 129 -0.79 -14.02 16.70
C ASP A 129 0.45 -13.34 16.09
N ASP A 130 0.26 -12.20 15.42
CA ASP A 130 1.36 -11.41 14.86
C ASP A 130 1.69 -10.26 15.81
N ILE A 131 2.31 -10.66 16.91
CA ILE A 131 3.05 -9.79 17.81
C ILE A 131 4.34 -9.37 17.10
N ILE A 132 4.34 -8.17 16.52
CA ILE A 132 5.54 -7.33 16.60
C ILE A 132 5.24 -6.33 17.73
N THR A 133 5.35 -6.80 18.97
CA THR A 133 5.66 -5.90 20.07
C THR A 133 7.11 -5.49 19.89
N GLU A 134 7.33 -4.41 19.15
CA GLU A 134 8.47 -3.55 19.41
C GLU A 134 8.22 -2.87 20.75
N ALA A 135 8.39 -3.64 21.82
CA ALA A 135 8.84 -3.06 23.06
C ALA A 135 10.34 -2.83 22.84
N ASP A 136 10.73 -1.59 22.57
CA ASP A 136 12.13 -1.19 22.73
C ASP A 136 12.52 -1.54 24.17
N VAL A 137 13.40 -2.52 24.32
CA VAL A 137 13.77 -3.09 25.63
C VAL A 137 14.67 -2.12 26.42
N ASP A 138 15.09 -1.01 25.80
CA ASP A 138 16.10 -0.10 26.36
C ASP A 138 15.56 1.00 27.29
N ASP A 139 14.24 1.08 27.49
CA ASP A 139 13.60 2.03 28.43
C ASP A 139 12.85 1.28 29.55
N ILE A 140 13.56 0.49 30.37
CA ILE A 140 13.01 -0.06 31.64
C ILE A 140 13.42 0.82 32.83
N GLY A 141 12.86 2.04 32.84
CA GLY A 141 12.68 2.87 34.03
C GLY A 141 11.42 2.50 34.83
N PHE A 142 11.42 2.84 36.12
CA PHE A 142 10.28 2.59 37.03
C PHE A 142 8.98 3.20 36.48
N GLY A 143 7.95 2.36 36.27
CA GLY A 143 6.63 2.79 35.75
C GLY A 143 6.34 2.44 34.29
N MET A 144 7.27 1.84 33.53
CA MET A 144 7.09 1.52 32.10
C MET A 144 6.58 0.11 31.78
N SER A 145 6.13 -0.66 32.77
CA SER A 145 5.51 -1.96 32.50
C SER A 145 4.07 -1.79 31.99
N PHE A 146 3.83 -2.17 30.73
CA PHE A 146 2.49 -2.30 30.17
C PHE A 146 2.04 -3.77 30.25
N THR A 147 0.98 -4.05 31.00
CA THR A 147 0.34 -5.37 31.00
C THR A 147 -0.92 -5.32 30.14
N ALA A 148 -0.86 -5.92 28.95
CA ALA A 148 -2.03 -6.01 28.09
C ALA A 148 -3.11 -6.92 28.71
N LEU A 149 -4.35 -6.45 28.74
CA LEU A 149 -5.50 -7.30 29.08
C LEU A 149 -5.80 -8.25 27.91
N ASN A 150 -5.35 -9.50 28.02
CA ASN A 150 -5.50 -10.50 26.96
C ASN A 150 -6.96 -10.74 26.53
N THR A 151 -7.93 -10.54 27.43
CA THR A 151 -9.36 -10.70 27.18
C THR A 151 -10.00 -9.56 26.37
N CYS A 152 -9.30 -8.45 26.19
CA CYS A 152 -9.81 -7.25 25.49
C CYS A 152 -8.91 -6.86 24.31
N LYS A 153 -8.07 -7.76 23.81
CA LYS A 153 -7.22 -7.50 22.65
C LYS A 153 -8.09 -7.27 21.40
N PRO A 154 -8.00 -6.10 20.73
CA PRO A 154 -8.67 -5.88 19.47
C PRO A 154 -8.15 -6.89 18.44
N LEU A 155 -9.06 -7.56 17.74
CA LEU A 155 -8.69 -8.42 16.62
C LEU A 155 -8.04 -7.59 15.51
N ALA A 156 -7.13 -8.20 14.77
CA ALA A 156 -6.57 -7.59 13.57
C ALA A 156 -7.73 -7.23 12.62
N ARG A 157 -7.93 -5.92 12.41
CA ARG A 157 -9.01 -5.41 11.56
C ARG A 157 -8.62 -5.62 10.09
N ASP A 158 -9.40 -6.43 9.38
CA ASP A 158 -9.38 -6.45 7.92
C ASP A 158 -10.12 -5.22 7.41
N ASP A 159 -9.43 -4.39 6.65
CA ASP A 159 -9.95 -3.16 6.07
C ASP A 159 -10.78 -3.40 4.79
N PHE A 160 -10.69 -4.60 4.20
CA PHE A 160 -11.38 -5.01 2.97
C PHE A 160 -11.96 -6.43 3.10
N PRO A 161 -12.80 -6.72 4.11
CA PRO A 161 -13.32 -8.07 4.37
C PRO A 161 -14.12 -8.65 3.18
N GLU A 162 -14.69 -7.80 2.34
CA GLU A 162 -15.39 -8.17 1.10
C GLU A 162 -14.48 -8.82 0.05
N VAL A 163 -13.17 -8.57 0.11
CA VAL A 163 -12.18 -9.17 -0.79
C VAL A 163 -11.73 -10.52 -0.24
N ALA A 164 -12.54 -11.56 -0.46
CA ALA A 164 -12.24 -12.91 0.04
C ALA A 164 -11.11 -13.58 -0.75
N ASN A 165 -11.24 -13.65 -2.08
CA ASN A 165 -10.18 -14.16 -2.96
C ASN A 165 -9.50 -12.99 -3.67
N VAL A 166 -8.28 -12.67 -3.21
CA VAL A 166 -7.51 -11.53 -3.70
C VAL A 166 -7.18 -11.67 -5.19
N THR A 167 -6.78 -12.86 -5.65
CA THR A 167 -6.41 -13.10 -7.05
C THR A 167 -7.60 -12.89 -7.98
N THR A 168 -8.76 -13.47 -7.64
CA THR A 168 -10.01 -13.28 -8.41
C THR A 168 -10.43 -11.81 -8.43
N TRP A 169 -10.42 -11.16 -7.26
CA TRP A 169 -10.79 -9.76 -7.15
C TRP A 169 -9.89 -8.85 -7.99
N VAL A 170 -8.57 -9.07 -7.98
CA VAL A 170 -7.64 -8.29 -8.82
C VAL A 170 -7.96 -8.47 -10.29
N LYS A 171 -8.20 -9.71 -10.75
CA LYS A 171 -8.56 -9.98 -12.14
C LYS A 171 -9.81 -9.22 -12.55
N GLU A 172 -10.89 -9.36 -11.78
CA GLU A 172 -12.17 -8.72 -12.07
C GLU A 172 -12.03 -7.19 -12.07
N TYR A 173 -11.31 -6.64 -11.09
CA TYR A 173 -11.10 -5.20 -10.97
C TYR A 173 -10.27 -4.65 -12.13
N MET A 174 -9.16 -5.30 -12.48
CA MET A 174 -8.28 -4.86 -13.57
C MET A 174 -8.96 -4.96 -14.93
N ALA A 175 -9.69 -6.04 -15.21
CA ALA A 175 -10.46 -6.17 -16.45
C ALA A 175 -11.54 -5.08 -16.57
N ALA A 176 -12.33 -4.86 -15.52
CA ALA A 176 -13.36 -3.82 -15.48
C ALA A 176 -12.76 -2.42 -15.60
N ALA A 177 -11.64 -2.15 -14.93
CA ALA A 177 -10.95 -0.87 -15.04
C ALA A 177 -10.38 -0.65 -16.44
N ASN A 178 -9.80 -1.67 -17.06
CA ASN A 178 -9.27 -1.56 -18.41
C ASN A 178 -10.38 -1.26 -19.42
N GLN A 179 -11.56 -1.88 -19.28
CA GLN A 179 -12.74 -1.56 -20.07
C GLN A 179 -13.20 -0.11 -19.84
N ARG A 180 -13.33 0.31 -18.57
CA ARG A 180 -13.72 1.67 -18.18
C ARG A 180 -12.77 2.74 -18.72
N HIS A 181 -11.50 2.41 -18.87
CA HIS A 181 -10.47 3.30 -19.41
C HIS A 181 -10.12 3.00 -20.89
N ASN A 182 -11.01 2.37 -21.65
CA ASN A 182 -10.86 2.13 -23.09
C ASN A 182 -9.52 1.47 -23.48
N GLY A 183 -9.04 0.51 -22.69
CA GLY A 183 -7.79 -0.19 -22.96
C GLY A 183 -6.51 0.52 -22.49
N ALA A 184 -6.62 1.67 -21.81
CA ALA A 184 -5.44 2.43 -21.39
C ALA A 184 -4.48 1.64 -20.48
N ILE A 185 -5.02 0.79 -19.60
CA ILE A 185 -4.21 -0.04 -18.69
C ILE A 185 -3.39 -1.06 -19.50
N ALA A 186 -4.01 -1.72 -20.47
CA ALA A 186 -3.31 -2.64 -21.38
C ALA A 186 -2.21 -1.92 -22.17
N ASN A 187 -2.46 -0.68 -22.61
CA ASN A 187 -1.44 0.14 -23.28
C ASN A 187 -0.26 0.47 -22.34
N PHE A 188 -0.54 0.82 -21.07
CA PHE A 188 0.51 1.06 -20.09
C PHE A 188 1.34 -0.19 -19.80
N ILE A 189 0.70 -1.36 -19.72
CA ILE A 189 1.39 -2.65 -19.56
C ILE A 189 2.39 -2.86 -20.71
N GLY A 190 1.95 -2.73 -21.96
CA GLY A 190 2.80 -2.94 -23.13
C GLY A 190 3.97 -1.97 -23.24
N GLN A 191 3.82 -0.75 -22.72
CA GLN A 191 4.85 0.30 -22.78
C GLN A 191 5.85 0.28 -21.62
N ARG A 192 5.44 -0.24 -20.44
CA ARG A 192 6.16 0.01 -19.17
C ARG A 192 6.71 -1.25 -18.50
N LEU A 193 6.23 -2.43 -18.92
CA LEU A 193 6.65 -3.71 -18.37
C LEU A 193 7.53 -4.50 -19.33
N GLN A 194 8.36 -5.37 -18.78
CA GLN A 194 9.19 -6.31 -19.55
C GLN A 194 8.33 -7.45 -20.11
N PRO A 195 8.78 -8.17 -21.17
CA PRO A 195 7.98 -9.21 -21.81
C PRO A 195 7.46 -10.31 -20.85
N GLU A 196 8.28 -10.73 -19.89
CA GLU A 196 7.88 -11.73 -18.88
C GLU A 196 6.75 -11.20 -17.98
N GLU A 197 6.87 -9.95 -17.51
CA GLU A 197 5.86 -9.28 -16.69
C GLU A 197 4.55 -9.08 -17.45
N GLN A 198 4.63 -8.77 -18.75
CA GLN A 198 3.47 -8.64 -19.64
C GLN A 198 2.70 -9.96 -19.75
N GLN A 199 3.41 -11.09 -19.87
CA GLN A 199 2.78 -12.41 -19.93
C GLN A 199 2.06 -12.75 -18.62
N VAL A 200 2.70 -12.50 -17.48
CA VAL A 200 2.09 -12.80 -16.17
C VAL A 200 0.89 -11.92 -15.91
N ILE A 201 0.92 -10.62 -16.26
CA ILE A 201 -0.22 -9.73 -16.01
C ILE A 201 -1.39 -9.94 -16.97
N ALA A 202 -1.15 -10.54 -18.15
CA ALA A 202 -2.20 -10.80 -19.14
C ALA A 202 -3.36 -11.66 -18.58
N GLN A 203 -3.09 -12.54 -17.61
CA GLN A 203 -4.13 -13.35 -16.95
C GLN A 203 -5.10 -12.53 -16.08
N TYR A 204 -4.71 -11.31 -15.70
CA TYR A 204 -5.48 -10.41 -14.83
C TYR A 204 -6.23 -9.33 -15.59
N ILE A 205 -5.92 -9.08 -16.86
CA ILE A 205 -6.57 -8.03 -17.68
C ILE A 205 -7.54 -8.57 -18.73
N SER A 206 -7.61 -9.91 -18.86
CA SER A 206 -8.48 -10.64 -19.80
C SER A 206 -9.77 -11.15 -19.17
#